data_AF-A0A250JQH5-F1
#
_entry.id   AF-A0A250JQH5-F1
#
_cell.length_a   1.000
_cell.length_b   1.000
_cell.length_c   1.000
_cell.angle_alpha   90.00
_cell.angle_beta   90.00
_cell.angle_gamma   90.00
#
_symmetry.space_group_name_H-M   'P 1'
#
loop_
_entity.id
_entity.type
_entity.pdbx_description
1 polymer ?
#
loop_
_entity_poly.entity_id
_entity_poly.type
_entity_poly.pdbx_seq_one_letter_code
_entity_poly.pdbx_strand_id
1 'polypeptide(L)'
;MMQDTLGIKVYGPALARDDSRPIVVVHAMERALPGLRLEWTVSDDHQLLHLPQRDAWLAQARRSGGIPLICNNDEGHPIALFGLELSARSGPGGQALLEIHADVPLHTTVLAVLVDMMEAVAEGANASWGHATPFRASAEIAAQTTHPHTPGLPPRGLPALKLPEMIGSPEIPHRLGWLNYWSAAAARAIGFPDPAQDADLLSRSQRTARGGWVVQLTDAPLDLDKPDHLIAVVRAYKRFPAIGGRAAP
;
A
#
# COMPACT_ATOMS: atom_id res chain seq x y z
N MET A 1 -14.83 9.77 -12.38
CA MET A 1 -13.38 9.64 -12.61
C MET A 1 -12.67 8.78 -11.56
N MET A 2 -13.03 8.77 -10.26
CA MET A 2 -12.34 7.93 -9.25
C MET A 2 -12.70 6.42 -9.24
N GLN A 3 -13.59 5.94 -10.13
CA GLN A 3 -14.05 4.54 -10.06
C GLN A 3 -13.06 3.54 -10.70
N ASP A 4 -12.20 4.02 -11.60
CA ASP A 4 -11.23 3.21 -12.35
C ASP A 4 -9.79 3.49 -11.89
N THR A 5 -9.61 3.75 -10.59
CA THR A 5 -8.29 3.93 -10.00
C THR A 5 -7.94 2.77 -9.07
N LEU A 6 -6.66 2.52 -8.96
CA LEU A 6 -6.05 1.57 -8.04
C LEU A 6 -5.13 2.35 -7.10
N GLY A 7 -5.39 2.24 -5.80
CA GLY A 7 -4.54 2.84 -4.78
C GLY A 7 -3.49 1.85 -4.32
N ILE A 8 -2.22 2.24 -4.39
CA ILE A 8 -1.06 1.54 -3.82
C ILE A 8 -0.69 2.25 -2.52
N LYS A 9 -0.75 1.55 -1.38
CA LYS A 9 -0.37 2.06 -0.07
C LYS A 9 0.73 1.20 0.52
N VAL A 10 1.86 1.81 0.86
CA VAL A 10 2.96 1.12 1.56
C VAL A 10 3.28 1.82 2.87
N TYR A 11 3.65 1.03 3.87
CA TYR A 11 3.86 1.46 5.25
C TYR A 11 5.27 1.08 5.66
N GLY A 12 6.10 2.07 5.97
CA GLY A 12 7.48 1.88 6.41
C GLY A 12 7.85 2.77 7.59
N PRO A 13 9.11 2.71 8.05
CA PRO A 13 9.60 3.59 9.11
C PRO A 13 9.45 5.07 8.74
N ALA A 14 9.20 5.95 9.72
CA ALA A 14 9.21 7.41 9.52
C ALA A 14 10.50 7.91 8.85
N LEU A 15 10.47 9.07 8.18
CA LEU A 15 11.62 9.58 7.44
C LEU A 15 12.76 10.02 8.39
N ALA A 16 14.00 9.76 8.00
CA ALA A 16 15.20 10.33 8.61
C ALA A 16 15.45 11.77 8.09
N ARG A 17 16.40 12.51 8.68
CA ARG A 17 16.60 13.95 8.36
C ARG A 17 17.06 14.15 6.92
N ASP A 18 17.93 13.26 6.46
CA ASP A 18 18.53 13.25 5.12
C ASP A 18 18.18 11.93 4.43
N ASP A 19 16.89 11.64 4.38
CA ASP A 19 16.37 10.38 3.86
C ASP A 19 16.23 10.42 2.33
N SER A 20 16.86 9.46 1.64
CA SER A 20 16.79 9.38 0.18
C SER A 20 15.50 8.74 -0.33
N ARG A 21 14.68 8.14 0.54
CA ARG A 21 13.48 7.38 0.14
C ARG A 21 12.48 8.17 -0.71
N PRO A 22 12.18 9.47 -0.47
CA PRO A 22 11.29 10.23 -1.33
C PRO A 22 11.71 10.22 -2.80
N ILE A 23 13.02 10.37 -3.05
CA ILE A 23 13.62 10.35 -4.39
C ILE A 23 13.63 8.91 -4.93
N VAL A 24 14.07 7.95 -4.11
CA VAL A 24 14.17 6.53 -4.51
C VAL A 24 12.82 5.97 -4.96
N VAL A 25 11.74 6.24 -4.22
CA VAL A 25 10.40 5.75 -4.53
C VAL A 25 9.88 6.30 -5.85
N VAL A 26 10.06 7.59 -6.11
CA VAL A 26 9.66 8.21 -7.39
C VAL A 26 10.39 7.55 -8.55
N HIS A 27 11.72 7.46 -8.47
CA HIS A 27 12.52 6.80 -9.52
C HIS A 27 12.20 5.31 -9.66
N ALA A 28 11.84 4.63 -8.58
CA ALA A 28 11.45 3.23 -8.60
C ALA A 28 10.14 3.03 -9.37
N MET A 29 9.15 3.89 -9.15
CA MET A 29 7.88 3.87 -9.88
C MET A 29 8.07 4.20 -11.37
N GLU A 30 8.90 5.19 -11.70
CA GLU A 30 9.23 5.54 -13.10
C GLU A 30 9.99 4.44 -13.85
N ARG A 31 10.81 3.65 -13.14
CA ARG A 31 11.45 2.47 -13.74
C ARG A 31 10.47 1.33 -13.98
N ALA A 32 9.49 1.15 -13.08
CA ALA A 32 8.49 0.08 -13.20
C ALA A 32 7.48 0.34 -14.32
N LEU A 33 7.15 1.61 -14.60
CA LEU A 33 6.25 1.98 -15.70
C LEU A 33 6.99 2.80 -16.77
N PRO A 34 7.45 2.16 -17.86
CA PRO A 34 8.12 2.86 -18.95
C PRO A 34 7.27 4.03 -19.50
N GLY A 35 7.91 5.20 -19.64
CA GLY A 35 7.25 6.42 -20.11
C GLY A 35 6.63 7.27 -19.00
N LEU A 36 6.54 6.76 -17.75
CA LEU A 36 6.11 7.59 -16.62
C LEU A 36 7.17 8.65 -16.28
N ARG A 37 6.69 9.88 -16.11
CA ARG A 37 7.44 11.03 -15.60
C ARG A 37 6.61 11.74 -14.54
N LEU A 38 7.07 11.64 -13.30
CA LEU A 38 6.49 12.33 -12.15
C LEU A 38 7.27 13.63 -11.95
N GLU A 39 6.97 14.65 -12.75
CA GLU A 39 7.72 15.93 -12.79
C GLU A 39 6.83 17.14 -12.46
N TRP A 40 5.63 16.88 -11.95
CA TRP A 40 4.63 17.91 -11.67
C TRP A 40 4.14 17.81 -10.23
N THR A 41 3.68 18.92 -9.68
CA THR A 41 2.95 18.98 -8.41
C THR A 41 1.69 19.81 -8.60
N VAL A 42 0.83 19.82 -7.58
CA VAL A 42 -0.38 20.64 -7.56
C VAL A 42 -0.18 21.74 -6.52
N SER A 43 -0.36 23.00 -6.93
CA SER A 43 -0.32 24.14 -6.02
C SER A 43 -1.56 24.17 -5.12
N ASP A 44 -1.52 25.02 -4.08
CA ASP A 44 -2.69 25.27 -3.23
C ASP A 44 -3.90 25.81 -4.02
N ASP A 45 -3.66 26.49 -5.14
CA ASP A 45 -4.69 26.98 -6.09
C ASP A 45 -5.12 25.91 -7.12
N HIS A 46 -4.80 24.65 -6.87
CA HIS A 46 -5.09 23.50 -7.73
C HIS A 46 -4.51 23.61 -9.16
N GLN A 47 -3.39 24.33 -9.33
CA GLN A 47 -2.71 24.45 -10.62
C GLN A 47 -1.55 23.45 -10.72
N LEU A 48 -1.36 22.87 -11.90
CA LEU A 48 -0.21 22.03 -12.18
C LEU A 48 1.06 22.88 -12.30
N LEU A 49 2.07 22.53 -11.51
CA LEU A 49 3.37 23.18 -11.49
C LEU A 49 4.47 22.19 -11.88
N HIS A 50 5.25 22.53 -12.90
CA HIS A 50 6.40 21.74 -13.32
C HIS A 50 7.57 21.88 -12.34
N LEU A 51 8.28 20.77 -12.07
CA LEU A 51 9.38 20.66 -11.12
C LEU A 51 10.72 20.41 -11.84
N PRO A 52 11.38 21.43 -12.41
CA PRO A 52 12.62 21.25 -13.18
C PRO A 52 13.81 20.71 -12.34
N GLN A 53 13.77 20.87 -11.02
CA GLN A 53 14.75 20.31 -10.07
C GLN A 53 14.06 19.40 -9.05
N ARG A 54 13.18 18.51 -9.55
CA ARG A 54 12.36 17.60 -8.74
C ARG A 54 13.11 16.96 -7.58
N ASP A 55 14.26 16.33 -7.84
CA ASP A 55 14.95 15.57 -6.80
C ASP A 55 15.47 16.49 -5.68
N ALA A 56 15.96 17.68 -6.02
CA ALA A 56 16.37 18.68 -5.04
C ALA A 56 15.17 19.26 -4.26
N TRP A 57 14.00 19.30 -4.88
CA TRP A 57 12.74 19.67 -4.22
C TRP A 57 12.25 18.55 -3.28
N LEU A 58 12.28 17.29 -3.72
CA LEU A 58 11.95 16.11 -2.91
C LEU A 58 12.92 15.90 -1.74
N ALA A 59 14.20 16.28 -1.88
CA ALA A 59 15.15 16.25 -0.76
C ALA A 59 14.71 17.17 0.41
N GLN A 60 13.82 18.13 0.16
CA GLN A 60 13.30 19.05 1.18
C GLN A 60 12.00 18.53 1.84
N ALA A 61 11.51 17.36 1.41
CA ALA A 61 10.21 16.77 1.75
C ALA A 61 9.92 16.67 3.26
N ARG A 62 10.93 16.45 4.11
CA ARG A 62 10.68 16.34 5.56
C ARG A 62 10.11 17.63 6.18
N ARG A 63 10.36 18.81 5.60
CA ARG A 63 9.76 20.07 6.08
C ARG A 63 8.22 20.06 6.02
N SER A 64 7.63 19.20 5.18
CA SER A 64 6.19 19.10 4.97
C SER A 64 5.53 17.88 5.64
N GLY A 65 6.24 17.12 6.48
CA GLY A 65 5.64 15.99 7.22
C GLY A 65 5.35 14.74 6.36
N GLY A 66 6.14 14.51 5.31
CA GLY A 66 5.99 13.36 4.42
C GLY A 66 6.60 13.60 3.04
N ILE A 67 6.13 12.89 2.02
CA ILE A 67 6.52 13.12 0.62
C ILE A 67 5.46 14.05 0.01
N PRO A 68 5.82 15.27 -0.43
CA PRO A 68 4.84 16.15 -1.03
C PRO A 68 4.31 15.57 -2.35
N LEU A 69 3.08 15.94 -2.70
CA LEU A 69 2.38 15.39 -3.86
C LEU A 69 3.18 15.62 -5.15
N ILE A 70 3.37 14.55 -5.90
CA ILE A 70 3.98 14.57 -7.21
C ILE A 70 3.14 13.75 -8.19
N CYS A 71 3.01 14.22 -9.43
CA CYS A 71 2.17 13.61 -10.44
C CYS A 71 2.79 13.71 -11.84
N ASN A 72 2.19 13.00 -12.78
CA ASN A 72 2.41 13.21 -14.20
C ASN A 72 1.53 14.38 -14.72
N ASN A 73 1.78 14.77 -15.96
CA ASN A 73 0.96 15.74 -16.69
C ASN A 73 0.17 15.04 -17.81
N ASP A 74 -0.58 13.99 -17.44
CA ASP A 74 -1.49 13.27 -18.34
C ASP A 74 -2.88 13.21 -17.70
N GLU A 75 -3.80 14.05 -18.19
CA GLU A 75 -5.17 14.11 -17.70
C GLU A 75 -5.99 12.84 -18.04
N GLY A 76 -5.60 12.10 -19.09
CA GLY A 76 -6.26 10.87 -19.48
C GLY A 76 -5.87 9.67 -18.62
N HIS A 77 -4.64 9.67 -18.11
CA HIS A 77 -4.08 8.63 -17.26
C HIS A 77 -3.35 9.23 -16.06
N PRO A 78 -4.08 9.90 -15.15
CA PRO A 78 -3.46 10.59 -14.03
C PRO A 78 -2.80 9.59 -13.09
N ILE A 79 -1.54 9.85 -12.78
CA ILE A 79 -0.75 9.11 -11.80
C ILE A 79 -0.21 10.11 -10.80
N ALA A 80 -0.44 9.83 -9.52
CA ALA A 80 0.02 10.67 -8.42
C ALA A 80 0.67 9.82 -7.33
N LEU A 81 1.62 10.43 -6.60
CA LEU A 81 2.31 9.86 -5.46
C LEU A 81 2.48 10.92 -4.38
N PHE A 82 2.24 10.54 -3.13
CA PHE A 82 2.53 11.37 -1.97
C PHE A 82 2.80 10.48 -0.75
N GLY A 83 3.25 11.08 0.35
CA GLY A 83 3.51 10.37 1.58
C GLY A 83 3.14 11.21 2.79
N LEU A 84 2.70 10.54 3.84
CA LEU A 84 2.22 11.12 5.09
C LEU A 84 2.93 10.45 6.25
N GLU A 85 3.39 11.23 7.23
CA GLU A 85 3.88 10.68 8.49
C GLU A 85 2.73 10.44 9.48
N LEU A 86 2.59 9.19 9.91
CA LEU A 86 1.76 8.79 11.03
C LEU A 86 2.56 8.98 12.32
N SER A 87 2.01 9.73 13.27
CA SER A 87 2.65 9.93 14.57
C SER A 87 2.76 8.62 15.35
N ALA A 88 3.73 8.54 16.27
CA ALA A 88 3.87 7.42 17.20
C ALA A 88 2.58 7.09 17.97
N ARG A 89 1.73 8.09 18.26
CA ARG A 89 0.45 7.90 18.95
C ARG A 89 -0.57 7.14 18.10
N SER A 90 -0.50 7.30 16.78
CA SER A 90 -1.43 6.71 15.81
C SER A 90 -0.82 5.50 15.10
N GLY A 91 0.41 5.14 15.44
CA GLY A 91 1.13 4.05 14.79
C GLY A 91 1.16 2.78 15.64
N PRO A 92 1.26 1.61 15.00
CA PRO A 92 1.34 0.33 15.67
C PRO A 92 2.59 0.23 16.56
N GLY A 93 2.44 -0.41 17.71
CA GLY A 93 3.51 -0.53 18.71
C GLY A 93 4.03 0.80 19.25
N GLY A 94 3.30 1.90 19.06
CA GLY A 94 3.75 3.24 19.44
C GLY A 94 4.83 3.81 18.54
N GLN A 95 4.99 3.31 17.31
CA GLN A 95 6.04 3.74 16.38
C GLN A 95 5.50 4.69 15.31
N ALA A 96 6.25 5.74 14.99
CA ALA A 96 5.92 6.62 13.88
C ALA A 96 6.19 5.91 12.54
N LEU A 97 5.28 6.06 11.58
CA LEU A 97 5.37 5.43 10.26
C LEU A 97 5.31 6.46 9.15
N LEU A 98 5.89 6.10 8.00
CA LEU A 98 5.63 6.74 6.72
C LEU A 98 4.61 5.89 5.96
N GLU A 99 3.44 6.47 5.66
CA GLU A 99 2.51 5.95 4.66
C GLU A 99 2.84 6.61 3.33
N ILE A 100 3.12 5.83 2.29
CA ILE A 100 3.23 6.32 0.91
C ILE A 100 1.99 5.84 0.16
N HIS A 101 1.35 6.75 -0.55
CA HIS A 101 0.21 6.50 -1.39
C HIS A 101 0.56 6.81 -2.84
N ALA A 102 0.22 5.91 -3.76
CA ALA A 102 0.22 6.16 -5.18
C ALA A 102 -1.14 5.81 -5.78
N ASP A 103 -1.70 6.73 -6.54
CA ASP A 103 -2.93 6.53 -7.30
C ASP A 103 -2.55 6.29 -8.76
N VAL A 104 -2.99 5.16 -9.32
CA VAL A 104 -2.74 4.78 -10.71
C VAL A 104 -4.03 4.39 -11.41
N PRO A 105 -4.14 4.57 -12.74
CA PRO A 105 -5.32 4.13 -13.47
C PRO A 105 -5.38 2.60 -13.53
N LEU A 106 -6.58 2.05 -13.42
CA LEU A 106 -6.86 0.62 -13.56
C LEU A 106 -6.90 0.23 -15.06
N HIS A 107 -5.79 0.48 -15.76
CA HIS A 107 -5.62 0.24 -17.19
C HIS A 107 -4.67 -0.94 -17.45
N THR A 108 -4.82 -1.62 -18.59
CA THR A 108 -4.07 -2.83 -18.94
C THR A 108 -2.55 -2.64 -18.87
N THR A 109 -2.04 -1.50 -19.32
CA THR A 109 -0.61 -1.15 -19.25
C THR A 109 -0.08 -1.12 -17.81
N VAL A 110 -0.86 -0.54 -16.88
CA VAL A 110 -0.48 -0.48 -15.46
C VAL A 110 -0.60 -1.86 -14.82
N LEU A 111 -1.69 -2.58 -15.11
CA LEU A 111 -1.91 -3.94 -14.59
C LEU A 111 -0.78 -4.89 -14.99
N ALA A 112 -0.24 -4.75 -16.19
CA ALA A 112 0.86 -5.59 -16.68
C ALA A 112 2.17 -5.42 -15.88
N VAL A 113 2.38 -4.29 -15.22
CA VAL A 113 3.59 -3.99 -14.43
C VAL A 113 3.30 -3.82 -12.94
N LEU A 114 2.08 -4.12 -12.50
CA LEU A 114 1.62 -3.73 -11.15
C LEU A 114 2.38 -4.46 -10.03
N VAL A 115 2.75 -5.73 -10.25
CA VAL A 115 3.56 -6.50 -9.30
C VAL A 115 4.94 -5.87 -9.14
N ASP A 116 5.60 -5.55 -10.25
CA ASP A 116 6.93 -4.90 -10.24
C ASP A 116 6.85 -3.49 -9.65
N MET A 117 5.78 -2.74 -9.95
CA MET A 117 5.54 -1.42 -9.38
C MET A 117 5.33 -1.50 -7.86
N MET A 118 4.54 -2.46 -7.38
CA MET A 118 4.32 -2.69 -5.95
C MET A 118 5.64 -3.02 -5.23
N GLU A 119 6.44 -3.94 -5.80
CA GLU A 119 7.77 -4.28 -5.27
C GLU A 119 8.67 -3.04 -5.25
N ALA A 120 8.76 -2.32 -6.37
CA ALA A 120 9.64 -1.16 -6.52
C ALA A 120 9.31 -0.04 -5.51
N VAL A 121 8.02 0.29 -5.35
CA VAL A 121 7.56 1.30 -4.39
C VAL A 121 7.80 0.84 -2.95
N ALA A 122 7.43 -0.40 -2.62
CA ALA A 122 7.56 -0.90 -1.26
C ALA A 122 9.02 -1.04 -0.81
N GLU A 123 9.88 -1.60 -1.66
CA GLU A 123 11.29 -1.77 -1.35
C GLU A 123 12.02 -0.42 -1.33
N GLY A 124 11.69 0.48 -2.26
CA GLY A 124 12.19 1.85 -2.28
C GLY A 124 11.80 2.65 -1.03
N ALA A 125 10.64 2.35 -0.44
CA ALA A 125 10.16 2.97 0.79
C ALA A 125 10.75 2.35 2.07
N ASN A 126 11.48 1.24 1.96
CA ASN A 126 11.77 0.34 3.08
C ASN A 126 10.50 -0.04 3.85
N ALA A 127 9.42 -0.34 3.12
CA ALA A 127 8.15 -0.69 3.72
C ALA A 127 8.25 -2.00 4.51
N SER A 128 7.55 -2.07 5.64
CA SER A 128 7.28 -3.31 6.36
C SER A 128 6.23 -4.12 5.60
N TRP A 129 5.18 -3.46 5.13
CA TRP A 129 4.10 -4.05 4.35
C TRP A 129 3.40 -2.99 3.50
N GLY A 130 2.54 -3.43 2.58
CA GLY A 130 1.69 -2.56 1.78
C GLY A 130 0.63 -3.34 1.02
N HIS A 131 -0.25 -2.63 0.34
CA HIS A 131 -1.25 -3.24 -0.52
C HIS A 131 -1.58 -2.38 -1.73
N ALA A 132 -2.09 -3.03 -2.79
CA ALA A 132 -2.71 -2.37 -3.91
C ALA A 132 -4.17 -2.82 -4.02
N THR A 133 -5.12 -1.89 -4.15
CA THR A 133 -6.54 -2.21 -4.14
C THR A 133 -7.32 -1.28 -5.08
N PRO A 134 -8.22 -1.81 -5.93
CA PRO A 134 -9.15 -0.98 -6.70
C PRO A 134 -10.02 -0.11 -5.77
N PHE A 135 -10.29 1.13 -6.17
CA PHE A 135 -10.97 2.12 -5.33
C PHE A 135 -12.28 1.61 -4.71
N ARG A 136 -13.12 0.96 -5.51
CA ARG A 136 -14.42 0.40 -5.04
C ARG A 136 -14.24 -0.61 -3.89
N ALA A 137 -13.29 -1.55 -4.03
CA ALA A 137 -13.00 -2.52 -2.98
C ALA A 137 -12.31 -1.87 -1.78
N SER A 138 -11.51 -0.81 -1.99
CA SER A 138 -10.79 -0.11 -0.92
C SER A 138 -11.72 0.54 0.10
N ALA A 139 -12.86 1.09 -0.32
CA ALA A 139 -13.84 1.68 0.59
C ALA A 139 -14.41 0.64 1.57
N GLU A 140 -14.78 -0.53 1.07
CA GLU A 140 -15.31 -1.62 1.89
C GLU A 140 -14.23 -2.24 2.80
N ILE A 141 -13.00 -2.39 2.30
CA ILE A 141 -11.86 -2.84 3.11
C ILE A 141 -11.56 -1.82 4.23
N ALA A 142 -11.63 -0.53 3.95
CA ALA A 142 -11.46 0.51 4.96
C ALA A 142 -12.54 0.44 6.05
N ALA A 143 -13.79 0.14 5.67
CA ALA A 143 -14.91 -0.03 6.60
C ALA A 143 -14.75 -1.23 7.56
N GLN A 144 -13.76 -2.11 7.36
CA GLN A 144 -13.40 -3.15 8.33
C GLN A 144 -12.78 -2.60 9.61
N THR A 145 -12.15 -1.43 9.56
CA THR A 145 -11.50 -0.81 10.73
C THR A 145 -12.58 -0.21 11.61
N THR A 146 -12.76 -0.76 12.81
CA THR A 146 -13.81 -0.30 13.73
C THR A 146 -13.22 0.27 15.00
N HIS A 147 -13.83 1.34 15.50
CA HIS A 147 -13.44 1.94 16.76
C HIS A 147 -13.90 1.03 17.92
N PRO A 148 -13.09 0.79 18.96
CA PRO A 148 -13.48 -0.06 20.10
C PRO A 148 -14.79 0.37 20.77
N HIS A 149 -15.05 1.68 20.82
CA HIS A 149 -16.25 2.26 21.41
C HIS A 149 -17.46 2.31 20.45
N THR A 150 -17.27 1.92 19.19
CA THR A 150 -18.33 1.87 18.20
C THR A 150 -18.12 0.63 17.32
N PRO A 151 -18.24 -0.58 17.90
CA PRO A 151 -18.02 -1.81 17.16
C PRO A 151 -19.13 -1.98 16.11
N GLY A 152 -18.80 -1.66 14.86
CA GLY A 152 -19.64 -1.99 13.72
C GLY A 152 -19.40 -3.44 13.29
N LEU A 153 -20.42 -4.07 12.70
CA LEU A 153 -20.23 -5.29 11.92
C LEU A 153 -19.77 -4.87 10.52
N PRO A 154 -18.55 -5.22 10.08
CA PRO A 154 -18.11 -4.93 8.73
C PRO A 154 -19.00 -5.62 7.69
N PRO A 155 -19.09 -5.05 6.48
CA PRO A 155 -19.93 -5.60 5.43
C PRO A 155 -19.45 -7.00 4.98
N ARG A 156 -20.39 -7.78 4.43
CA ARG A 156 -20.11 -9.01 3.66
C ARG A 156 -19.33 -10.11 4.41
N GLY A 157 -19.43 -10.15 5.74
CA GLY A 157 -18.75 -11.15 6.56
C GLY A 157 -17.23 -10.96 6.64
N LEU A 158 -16.74 -9.80 6.22
CA LEU A 158 -15.36 -9.40 6.47
C LEU A 158 -15.13 -9.19 7.97
N PRO A 159 -13.93 -9.49 8.48
CA PRO A 159 -13.65 -9.36 9.89
C PRO A 159 -13.49 -7.90 10.31
N ALA A 160 -13.82 -7.61 11.57
CA ALA A 160 -13.47 -6.33 12.21
C ALA A 160 -11.96 -6.27 12.47
N LEU A 161 -11.35 -5.15 12.12
CA LEU A 161 -9.93 -4.86 12.30
C LEU A 161 -9.78 -3.73 13.31
N LYS A 162 -8.67 -3.76 14.05
CA LYS A 162 -8.30 -2.73 15.01
C LYS A 162 -7.77 -1.49 14.32
N LEU A 163 -7.90 -0.35 15.00
CA LEU A 163 -7.15 0.86 14.66
C LEU A 163 -5.63 0.59 14.70
N PRO A 164 -4.84 1.24 13.83
CA PRO A 164 -3.39 1.07 13.77
C PRO A 164 -2.68 1.15 15.12
N GLU A 165 -3.02 2.11 15.97
CA GLU A 165 -2.42 2.32 17.30
C GLU A 165 -2.67 1.17 18.29
N MET A 166 -3.63 0.29 18.01
CA MET A 166 -3.93 -0.89 18.81
C MET A 166 -3.30 -2.18 18.25
N ILE A 167 -2.56 -2.08 17.14
CA ILE A 167 -1.79 -3.18 16.57
C ILE A 167 -0.41 -3.20 17.24
N GLY A 168 0.04 -4.39 17.64
CA GLY A 168 1.22 -4.53 18.51
C GLY A 168 2.56 -4.24 17.87
N SER A 169 2.68 -4.32 16.53
CA SER A 169 3.93 -4.07 15.82
C SER A 169 3.70 -3.56 14.39
N PRO A 170 4.62 -2.74 13.85
CA PRO A 170 4.53 -2.21 12.49
C PRO A 170 4.73 -3.25 11.39
N GLU A 171 5.25 -4.44 11.72
CA GLU A 171 5.36 -5.56 10.81
C GLU A 171 4.02 -6.27 10.57
N ILE A 172 3.02 -6.06 11.43
CA ILE A 172 1.69 -6.65 11.25
C ILE A 172 0.87 -5.76 10.29
N PRO A 173 0.44 -6.27 9.12
CA PRO A 173 -0.38 -5.49 8.20
C PRO A 173 -1.70 -5.03 8.83
N HIS A 174 -2.10 -3.78 8.57
CA HIS A 174 -3.37 -3.27 9.11
C HIS A 174 -4.57 -3.93 8.43
N ARG A 175 -4.43 -4.31 7.16
CA ARG A 175 -5.48 -4.87 6.31
C ARG A 175 -4.86 -5.59 5.12
N LEU A 176 -5.68 -6.37 4.41
CA LEU A 176 -5.35 -6.94 3.11
C LEU A 176 -5.89 -6.07 1.98
N GLY A 177 -5.20 -6.08 0.84
CA GLY A 177 -5.69 -5.58 -0.45
C GLY A 177 -5.72 -6.66 -1.52
N TRP A 178 -5.82 -6.26 -2.78
CA TRP A 178 -5.76 -7.19 -3.92
C TRP A 178 -4.36 -7.80 -4.07
N LEU A 179 -3.36 -6.93 -4.22
CA LEU A 179 -1.95 -7.28 -4.06
C LEU A 179 -1.49 -6.86 -2.68
N ASN A 180 -0.59 -7.62 -2.09
CA ASN A 180 -0.04 -7.36 -0.77
C ASN A 180 1.47 -7.48 -0.86
N TYR A 181 2.19 -6.46 -0.43
CA TYR A 181 3.62 -6.56 -0.20
C TYR A 181 3.85 -6.87 1.28
N TRP A 182 4.69 -7.85 1.57
CA TRP A 182 5.18 -8.15 2.91
C TRP A 182 6.69 -8.24 2.87
N SER A 183 7.38 -7.37 3.61
CA SER A 183 8.82 -7.54 3.87
C SER A 183 9.11 -8.89 4.50
N ALA A 184 10.37 -9.31 4.51
CA ALA A 184 10.78 -10.55 5.19
C ALA A 184 10.35 -10.59 6.68
N ALA A 185 10.32 -9.44 7.35
CA ALA A 185 9.88 -9.32 8.74
C ALA A 185 8.37 -9.44 8.87
N ALA A 186 7.60 -8.75 8.02
CA ALA A 186 6.14 -8.84 8.01
C ALA A 186 5.65 -10.24 7.64
N ALA A 187 6.24 -10.87 6.62
CA ALA A 187 5.91 -12.23 6.20
C ALA A 187 6.12 -13.21 7.36
N ARG A 188 7.24 -13.09 8.09
CA ARG A 188 7.50 -13.88 9.29
C ARG A 188 6.47 -13.63 10.40
N ALA A 189 6.13 -12.36 10.65
CA ALA A 189 5.18 -11.98 11.69
C ALA A 189 3.77 -12.54 11.47
N ILE A 190 3.37 -12.76 10.22
CA ILE A 190 2.06 -13.38 9.88
C ILE A 190 2.16 -14.87 9.55
N GLY A 191 3.37 -15.46 9.62
CA GLY A 191 3.60 -16.88 9.34
C GLY A 191 3.48 -17.26 7.86
N PHE A 192 3.92 -16.40 6.94
CA PHE A 192 3.98 -16.67 5.50
C PHE A 192 5.43 -16.83 5.00
N PRO A 193 5.72 -17.79 4.10
CA PRO A 193 4.82 -18.85 3.64
C PRO A 193 4.86 -20.09 4.53
N ASP A 194 3.72 -20.78 4.62
CA ASP A 194 3.57 -22.17 5.04
C ASP A 194 3.27 -23.02 3.80
N PRO A 195 4.21 -23.84 3.29
CA PRO A 195 4.00 -24.65 2.09
C PRO A 195 2.80 -25.61 2.16
N ALA A 196 2.37 -26.02 3.36
CA ALA A 196 1.24 -26.92 3.53
C ALA A 196 -0.12 -26.20 3.42
N GLN A 197 -0.15 -24.89 3.68
CA GLN A 197 -1.38 -24.09 3.72
C GLN A 197 -1.47 -23.07 2.59
N ASP A 198 -0.34 -22.64 2.04
CA ASP A 198 -0.24 -21.46 1.17
C ASP A 198 0.04 -21.81 -0.30
N ALA A 199 -0.08 -23.07 -0.73
CA ALA A 199 0.22 -23.48 -2.10
C ALA A 199 -0.48 -22.63 -3.18
N ASP A 200 -1.75 -22.28 -2.95
CA ASP A 200 -2.54 -21.44 -3.85
C ASP A 200 -2.19 -19.93 -3.81
N LEU A 201 -1.67 -19.44 -2.68
CA LEU A 201 -1.13 -18.08 -2.60
C LEU A 201 0.26 -18.02 -3.23
N LEU A 202 1.09 -19.03 -2.97
CA LEU A 202 2.45 -19.16 -3.49
C LEU A 202 2.49 -19.24 -5.01
N SER A 203 1.50 -19.89 -5.65
CA SER A 203 1.39 -19.92 -7.12
C SER A 203 1.19 -18.53 -7.74
N ARG A 204 0.73 -17.56 -6.94
CA ARG A 204 0.46 -16.16 -7.32
C ARG A 204 1.30 -15.16 -6.50
N SER A 205 2.44 -15.63 -6.00
CA SER A 205 3.37 -14.81 -5.22
C SER A 205 4.72 -14.70 -5.90
N GLN A 206 5.29 -13.50 -5.85
CA GLN A 206 6.66 -13.22 -6.28
C GLN A 206 7.51 -12.91 -5.06
N ARG A 207 8.68 -13.55 -4.98
CA ARG A 207 9.67 -13.23 -3.94
C ARG A 207 10.47 -12.01 -4.37
N THR A 208 10.62 -11.02 -3.49
CA THR A 208 11.38 -9.80 -3.79
C THR A 208 12.87 -10.01 -3.61
N ALA A 209 13.67 -9.13 -4.21
CA ALA A 209 15.13 -9.18 -4.07
C ALA A 209 15.61 -9.07 -2.60
N ARG A 210 14.86 -8.40 -1.72
CA ARG A 210 15.19 -8.25 -0.29
C ARG A 210 14.54 -9.33 0.59
N GLY A 211 14.00 -10.38 -0.03
CA GLY A 211 13.46 -11.55 0.63
C GLY A 211 12.05 -11.37 1.19
N GLY A 212 11.37 -10.29 0.82
CA GLY A 212 9.93 -10.13 0.99
C GLY A 212 9.12 -10.85 -0.08
N TRP A 213 7.84 -10.54 -0.13
CA TRP A 213 6.86 -11.14 -1.04
C TRP A 213 5.89 -10.10 -1.56
N VAL A 214 5.55 -10.20 -2.84
CA VAL A 214 4.32 -9.62 -3.41
C VAL A 214 3.34 -10.76 -3.62
N VAL A 215 2.16 -10.67 -3.03
CA VAL A 215 1.16 -11.75 -2.96
C VAL A 215 -0.16 -11.26 -3.53
N GLN A 216 -0.66 -11.96 -4.54
CA GLN A 216 -1.92 -11.65 -5.22
C GLN A 216 -3.05 -12.56 -4.72
N LEU A 217 -4.16 -11.97 -4.27
CA LEU A 217 -5.29 -12.75 -3.72
C LEU A 217 -6.22 -13.33 -4.79
N THR A 218 -6.32 -12.70 -5.96
CA THR A 218 -7.21 -13.07 -7.08
C THR A 218 -6.54 -12.76 -8.41
N ASP A 219 -6.78 -13.54 -9.47
CA ASP A 219 -6.11 -13.33 -10.77
C ASP A 219 -6.52 -12.02 -11.46
N ALA A 220 -7.75 -11.57 -11.22
CA ALA A 220 -8.27 -10.29 -11.69
C ALA A 220 -8.29 -9.24 -10.56
N PRO A 221 -8.34 -7.92 -10.90
CA PRO A 221 -8.52 -6.85 -9.92
C PRO A 221 -9.66 -7.15 -8.95
N LEU A 222 -9.40 -6.94 -7.66
CA LEU A 222 -10.34 -7.28 -6.59
C LEU A 222 -11.68 -6.55 -6.75
N ASP A 223 -12.76 -7.31 -6.62
CA ASP A 223 -14.13 -6.88 -6.82
C ASP A 223 -14.99 -7.65 -5.82
N LEU A 224 -15.47 -6.98 -4.78
CA LEU A 224 -16.18 -7.61 -3.67
C LEU A 224 -17.65 -7.93 -3.98
N ASP A 225 -18.14 -7.52 -5.16
CA ASP A 225 -19.44 -7.96 -5.68
C ASP A 225 -19.34 -9.36 -6.31
N LYS A 226 -18.13 -9.81 -6.66
CA LYS A 226 -17.89 -11.19 -7.13
C LYS A 226 -17.72 -12.14 -5.94
N PRO A 227 -18.57 -13.17 -5.81
CA PRO A 227 -18.51 -14.11 -4.68
C PRO A 227 -17.14 -14.76 -4.50
N ASP A 228 -16.48 -15.18 -5.58
CA ASP A 228 -15.19 -15.87 -5.50
C ASP A 228 -14.07 -14.94 -4.99
N HIS A 229 -14.12 -13.66 -5.35
CA HIS A 229 -13.18 -12.65 -4.87
C HIS A 229 -13.37 -12.39 -3.38
N LEU A 230 -14.62 -12.23 -2.93
CA LEU A 230 -14.94 -12.10 -1.51
C LEU A 230 -14.49 -13.33 -0.71
N ILE A 231 -14.74 -14.54 -1.24
CA ILE A 231 -14.30 -15.79 -0.62
C ILE A 231 -12.77 -15.82 -0.49
N ALA A 232 -12.02 -15.39 -1.50
CA ALA A 232 -10.57 -15.34 -1.46
C ALA A 232 -10.07 -14.41 -0.33
N VAL A 233 -10.64 -13.21 -0.21
CA VAL A 233 -10.30 -12.26 0.87
C VAL A 233 -10.64 -12.81 2.25
N VAL A 234 -11.84 -13.40 2.42
CA VAL A 234 -12.26 -14.02 3.70
C VAL A 234 -11.34 -15.19 4.06
N ARG A 235 -10.96 -16.03 3.10
CA ARG A 235 -10.00 -17.13 3.31
C ARG A 235 -8.63 -16.60 3.71
N ALA A 236 -8.12 -15.56 3.06
CA ALA A 236 -6.85 -14.94 3.43
C ALA A 236 -6.87 -14.39 4.88
N TYR A 237 -7.95 -13.71 5.28
CA TYR A 237 -8.11 -13.27 6.67
C TYR A 237 -8.26 -14.41 7.69
N LYS A 238 -8.76 -15.58 7.28
CA LYS A 238 -8.77 -16.78 8.14
C LYS A 238 -7.36 -17.37 8.26
N ARG A 239 -6.60 -17.39 7.17
CA ARG A 239 -5.23 -17.89 7.12
C ARG A 239 -4.25 -17.02 7.92
N PHE A 240 -4.44 -15.71 7.92
CA PHE A 240 -3.57 -14.76 8.61
C PHE A 240 -4.31 -14.05 9.76
N PRO A 241 -4.56 -14.72 10.89
CA PRO A 241 -5.39 -14.20 11.95
C PRO A 241 -4.78 -13.00 12.69
N ALA A 242 -3.48 -12.75 12.57
CA ALA A 242 -2.80 -11.59 13.17
C ALA A 242 -3.12 -10.26 12.43
N ILE A 243 -3.42 -10.32 11.12
CA ILE A 243 -3.65 -9.11 10.30
C ILE A 243 -4.80 -8.28 10.88
N GLY A 244 -4.59 -6.96 10.91
CA GLY A 244 -5.49 -5.99 11.52
C GLY A 244 -5.61 -6.13 13.04
N GLY A 245 -4.60 -6.69 13.70
CA GLY A 245 -4.52 -6.80 15.16
C GLY A 245 -5.55 -7.74 15.79
N ARG A 246 -6.11 -8.65 15.01
CA ARG A 246 -7.21 -9.55 15.42
C ARG A 246 -6.77 -10.63 16.41
N ALA A 247 -5.59 -11.20 16.23
CA ALA A 247 -4.99 -12.18 17.12
C ALA A 247 -3.56 -11.75 17.50
N ALA A 248 -3.04 -12.30 18.60
CA ALA A 248 -1.61 -12.22 18.85
C ALA A 248 -0.87 -13.00 17.73
N PRO A 249 0.24 -12.45 17.19
CA PRO A 249 1.08 -13.16 16.23
C PRO A 249 1.72 -14.41 16.82
#